data_AF-A0A2K3TJQ1-F1
#
_entry.id   AF-A0A2K3TJQ1-F1
#
_cell.length_a   1.000
_cell.length_b   1.000
_cell.length_c   1.000
_cell.angle_alpha   90.00
_cell.angle_beta   90.00
_cell.angle_gamma   90.00
#
_symmetry.space_group_name_H-M   'P 1'
#
loop_
_entity.id
_entity.type
_entity.pdbx_description
1 polymer ?
#
loop_
_entity_poly.entity_id
_entity_poly.type
_entity_poly.pdbx_seq_one_letter_code
_entity_poly.pdbx_strand_id
1 'polypeptide(L)' 'SEKRIADIRQVETTARYLGTGSQWLVSGQNIKPGHDYYFYVRSVNTVGKSTFVEAVGRASDDAEGYL' A
#
# COMPACT_ATOMS: atom_id res chain seq x y z
N SER A 1 -8.88 0.64 -10.34
CA SER A 1 -7.64 0.03 -9.82
C SER A 1 -6.64 1.12 -9.55
N GLU A 2 -5.87 1.00 -8.48
CA GLU A 2 -4.78 1.94 -8.24
C GLU A 2 -3.66 1.74 -9.27
N LYS A 3 -2.95 2.83 -9.59
CA LYS A 3 -1.85 2.78 -10.54
C LYS A 3 -0.56 2.39 -9.81
N ARG A 4 0.03 1.26 -10.21
CA ARG A 4 1.36 0.85 -9.74
C ARG A 4 2.41 1.91 -10.10
N ILE A 5 3.31 2.21 -9.17
CA ILE A 5 4.47 3.05 -9.39
C ILE A 5 5.64 2.16 -9.83
N ALA A 6 6.04 2.26 -11.10
CA ALA A 6 7.10 1.41 -11.65
C ALA A 6 8.51 1.84 -11.18
N ASP A 7 8.75 3.15 -11.04
CA ASP A 7 10.02 3.66 -10.53
C ASP A 7 9.90 3.94 -9.03
N ILE A 8 10.56 3.12 -8.21
CA ILE A 8 10.51 3.19 -6.75
C ILE A 8 10.98 4.56 -6.21
N ARG A 9 11.77 5.31 -6.98
CA ARG A 9 12.22 6.67 -6.64
C ARG A 9 11.08 7.69 -6.65
N GLN A 10 9.99 7.42 -7.35
CA GLN A 10 8.81 8.29 -7.45
C GLN A 10 7.79 8.05 -6.33
N VAL A 11 8.03 7.05 -5.46
CA VAL A 11 7.09 6.70 -4.38
C VAL A 11 6.85 7.88 -3.44
N GLU A 12 7.90 8.60 -3.03
CA GLU A 12 7.74 9.72 -2.07
C GLU A 12 6.89 10.87 -2.60
N THR A 13 6.84 11.07 -3.92
CA THR A 13 6.13 12.20 -4.54
C THR A 13 4.77 11.81 -5.10
N THR A 14 4.57 10.53 -5.43
CA THR A 14 3.38 10.05 -6.15
C THR A 14 2.44 9.25 -5.27
N ALA A 15 2.96 8.52 -4.27
CA ALA A 15 2.13 7.72 -3.38
C ALA A 15 1.48 8.59 -2.29
N ARG A 16 0.28 8.18 -1.86
CA ARG A 16 -0.36 8.76 -0.68
C ARG A 16 0.35 8.28 0.58
N TYR A 17 0.86 9.22 1.38
CA TYR A 17 1.42 8.90 2.69
C TYR A 17 0.32 8.54 3.69
N LEU A 18 0.43 7.34 4.30
CA LEU A 18 -0.53 6.84 5.29
C LEU A 18 -0.07 7.08 6.75
N GLY A 19 1.24 7.23 6.97
CA GLY A 19 1.83 7.51 8.28
C GLY A 19 3.06 6.63 8.60
N THR A 20 3.59 6.76 9.82
CA THR A 20 4.67 5.92 10.37
C THR A 20 4.17 5.13 11.57
N GLY A 21 4.32 3.81 11.54
CA GLY A 21 3.84 2.92 12.59
C GLY A 21 4.18 1.46 12.26
N SER A 22 4.04 0.56 13.24
CA SER A 22 4.19 -0.88 13.03
C SER A 22 3.03 -1.50 12.24
N GLN A 23 1.89 -0.81 12.18
CA GLN A 23 0.71 -1.23 11.44
C GLN A 23 -0.08 -0.02 10.94
N TRP A 24 -0.76 -0.20 9.81
CA TRP A 24 -1.69 0.76 9.24
C TRP A 24 -2.92 0.05 8.69
N LEU A 25 -4.09 0.64 8.92
CA LEU A 25 -5.35 0.15 8.40
C LEU A 25 -5.93 1.18 7.43
N VAL A 26 -6.22 0.75 6.21
CA VAL A 26 -6.98 1.53 5.22
C VAL A 26 -8.31 0.84 5.03
N SER A 27 -9.41 1.55 5.28
CA SER A 27 -10.76 1.02 5.17
C SER A 27 -11.71 2.03 4.51
N GLY A 28 -12.93 1.57 4.21
CA GLY A 28 -13.99 2.40 3.65
C GLY A 28 -13.98 2.45 2.12
N GLN A 29 -14.64 3.48 1.56
CA GLN A 29 -15.00 3.60 0.14
C GLN A 29 -13.81 3.58 -0.84
N ASN A 30 -12.58 3.75 -0.33
CA ASN A 30 -11.36 3.74 -1.13
C ASN A 30 -10.88 2.31 -1.45
N ILE A 31 -11.31 1.31 -0.68
CA ILE A 31 -10.98 -0.10 -0.91
C ILE A 31 -12.21 -0.79 -1.49
N LYS A 32 -12.11 -1.18 -2.75
CA LYS A 32 -13.17 -1.78 -3.55
C LYS A 32 -12.74 -3.16 -4.03
N PRO A 33 -13.65 -4.14 -4.05
CA PRO A 33 -13.34 -5.47 -4.57
C PRO A 33 -12.85 -5.47 -6.02
N GLY A 34 -12.09 -6.49 -6.40
CA GLY A 34 -11.64 -6.68 -7.78
C GLY A 34 -10.57 -5.67 -8.23
N HIS A 35 -9.91 -4.99 -7.29
CA HIS A 35 -8.85 -4.03 -7.60
C HIS A 35 -7.58 -4.33 -6.83
N ASP A 36 -6.44 -4.19 -7.52
CA ASP A 36 -5.13 -4.25 -6.88
C ASP A 36 -4.81 -2.91 -6.21
N TYR A 37 -4.28 -3.01 -5.01
CA TYR A 37 -3.79 -1.92 -4.19
C TYR A 37 -2.30 -2.16 -3.90
N TYR A 38 -1.49 -1.15 -4.19
CA TYR A 38 -0.05 -1.20 -4.04
C TYR A 38 0.38 -0.42 -2.81
N PHE A 39 1.11 -1.08 -1.92
CA PHE A 39 1.65 -0.51 -0.70
C PHE A 39 3.17 -0.45 -0.81
N TYR A 40 3.72 0.72 -0.52
CA TYR A 40 5.16 0.94 -0.50
C TYR A 40 5.60 1.20 0.94
N VAL A 41 6.41 0.30 1.49
CA VAL A 41 6.83 0.34 2.90
C VAL A 41 8.34 0.48 2.98
N ARG A 42 8.82 1.29 3.93
CA ARG A 42 10.23 1.35 4.29
C ARG A 42 10.39 1.59 5.79
N SER A 43 11.53 1.23 6.32
CA SER A 43 11.97 1.62 7.65
C SER A 43 12.66 2.98 7.63
N VAL A 44 12.54 3.70 8.76
CA VAL A 44 13.20 4.99 8.99
C VAL A 44 13.80 4.97 10.39
N ASN A 45 15.01 5.47 10.56
CA ASN A 45 15.65 5.72 11.85
C ASN A 45 16.42 7.06 11.81
N THR A 46 17.19 7.35 12.87
CA THR A 46 17.99 8.58 12.96
C THR A 46 19.13 8.65 11.94
N VAL A 47 19.59 7.50 11.43
CA VAL A 47 20.68 7.42 10.45
C VAL A 47 20.15 7.59 9.03
N GLY A 48 18.94 7.10 8.74
CA GLY A 48 18.37 7.24 7.40
C GLY A 48 17.11 6.42 7.15
N LYS A 49 16.86 6.22 5.86
CA LYS A 49 15.69 5.54 5.30
C LYS A 49 16.16 4.35 4.48
N SER A 50 15.51 3.20 4.60
CA SER A 50 15.75 2.09 3.67
C SER A 50 15.09 2.36 2.31
N THR A 51 15.46 1.55 1.31
CA THR A 51 14.72 1.45 0.06
C THR A 51 13.29 0.98 0.33
N PHE A 52 12.33 1.46 -0.45
CA PHE A 52 10.97 0.93 -0.37
C PHE A 52 10.90 -0.51 -0.88
N VAL A 53 10.07 -1.30 -0.20
CA VAL A 53 9.55 -2.56 -0.71
C VAL A 53 8.11 -2.36 -1.16
N GLU A 54 7.68 -3.08 -2.20
CA GLU A 54 6.32 -3.08 -2.70
C GLU A 54 5.58 -4.33 -2.22
N ALA A 55 4.35 -4.15 -1.75
CA ALA A 55 3.39 -5.21 -1.50
C ALA A 55 2.11 -4.92 -2.30
N VAL A 56 1.45 -5.96 -2.79
CA VAL A 56 0.18 -5.85 -3.52
C VAL A 56 -0.89 -6.65 -2.80
N GLY A 57 -2.07 -6.05 -2.64
CA GLY A 57 -3.25 -6.72 -2.11
C GLY A 57 -4.45 -6.48 -3.01
N ARG A 58 -5.28 -7.51 -3.18
CA ARG A 58 -6.56 -7.40 -3.90
C ARG A 58 -7.68 -7.69 -2.92
N ALA A 59 -8.61 -6.74 -2.78
CA ALA A 59 -9.83 -7.00 -2.04
C ALA A 59 -10.71 -7.98 -2.82
N SER A 60 -11.15 -9.06 -2.18
CA SER A 60 -12.08 -10.01 -2.80
C SER A 60 -13.51 -9.46 -2.83
N ASP A 61 -14.25 -9.79 -3.87
CA ASP A 61 -15.71 -9.63 -3.98
C ASP A 61 -16.47 -10.88 -3.57
N ASP A 62 -15.77 -12.02 -3.45
CA ASP A 62 -16.37 -13.29 -3.07
C ASP A 62 -16.54 -13.35 -1.54
N ALA A 63 -17.67 -12.87 -1.04
CA ALA A 63 -18.00 -12.98 0.39
C ALA A 63 -18.31 -14.43 0.81
N GLU A 64 -18.76 -15.29 -0.10
CA GLU A 64 -19.13 -16.68 0.20
C GLU A 64 -17.90 -17.57 0.41
N GLY A 65 -16.79 -17.29 -0.26
CA GLY A 65 -15.52 -18.02 -0.09
C GLY A 65 -14.77 -17.79 1.23
N TYR A 66 -15.22 -16.88 2.11
CA TYR A 66 -14.57 -16.55 3.39
C TYR A 66 -15.46 -16.75 4.63
N LEU A 67 -16.71 -17.18 4.46
CA LEU A 67 -17.67 -17.47 5.54
C LEU A 67 -17.87 -18.98 5.70
#